data_AF-D6U738-F1
#
_entry.id   AF-D6U738-F1
#
_cell.length_a   1.000
_cell.length_b   1.000
_cell.length_c   1.000
_cell.angle_alpha   90.00
_cell.angle_beta   90.00
_cell.angle_gamma   90.00
#
_symmetry.space_group_name_H-M   'P 1'
#
loop_
_entity.id
_entity.type
_entity.pdbx_description
1 polymer ?
#
loop_
_entity_poly.entity_id
_entity_poly.type
_entity_poly.pdbx_seq_one_letter_code
_entity_poly.pdbx_strand_id
1 'polypeptide(L)'
;MRQRKPEQHSNQAQLTGEFMVFPTVNKLRIGIKRRLGELNADKRYDSRAFRRNLLKHGTTSNIPERQRKSHRRQHGPHAHMDKDQFKFRTFVERAIAWLKGN
;
A
#
# COMPACT_ATOMS: atom_id res chain seq x y z
N MET A 1 -47.00 -29.73 8.04
CA MET A 1 -46.20 -28.76 7.26
C MET A 1 -45.63 -27.71 8.20
N ARG A 2 -44.31 -27.62 8.36
CA ARG A 2 -43.64 -26.69 9.29
C ARG A 2 -42.94 -25.60 8.46
N GLN A 3 -43.54 -24.42 8.39
CA GLN A 3 -42.96 -23.25 7.73
C GLN A 3 -41.70 -22.83 8.50
N ARG A 4 -40.53 -22.85 7.86
CA ARG A 4 -39.31 -22.23 8.43
C ARG A 4 -39.27 -20.78 7.96
N LYS A 5 -39.37 -19.84 8.90
CA LYS A 5 -39.06 -18.43 8.64
C LYS A 5 -37.60 -18.30 8.19
N PRO A 6 -37.27 -17.60 7.10
CA PRO A 6 -35.89 -17.21 6.85
C PRO A 6 -35.54 -16.05 7.80
N GLU A 7 -34.62 -16.31 8.72
CA GLU A 7 -33.97 -15.28 9.52
C GLU A 7 -33.10 -14.42 8.60
N GLN A 8 -33.66 -13.29 8.17
CA GLN A 8 -32.89 -12.22 7.56
C GLN A 8 -32.10 -11.52 8.66
N HIS A 9 -30.87 -11.98 8.92
CA HIS A 9 -29.93 -11.21 9.71
C HIS A 9 -29.58 -9.92 8.97
N SER A 10 -30.09 -8.84 9.55
CA SER A 10 -29.90 -7.44 9.20
C SER A 10 -28.42 -7.06 9.04
N ASN A 11 -27.98 -6.85 7.79
CA ASN A 11 -26.77 -6.09 7.49
C ASN A 11 -27.17 -4.65 7.15
N GLN A 12 -27.73 -3.94 8.13
CA GLN A 12 -27.84 -2.48 8.09
C GLN A 12 -26.93 -1.93 9.18
N ALA A 13 -25.62 -2.02 8.97
CA ALA A 13 -24.66 -1.21 9.70
C ALA A 13 -24.79 0.21 9.14
N GLN A 14 -25.56 1.00 9.87
CA GLN A 14 -25.81 2.41 9.62
C GLN A 14 -24.48 3.20 9.65
N LEU A 15 -24.43 4.16 8.74
CA LEU A 15 -23.32 5.06 8.47
C LEU A 15 -23.17 6.08 9.60
N THR A 16 -22.11 5.98 10.39
CA THR A 16 -21.58 7.10 11.18
C THR A 16 -20.05 7.07 11.17
N GLY A 17 -19.46 8.26 11.20
CA GLY A 17 -18.09 8.54 10.79
C GLY A 17 -17.00 7.77 11.54
N GLU A 18 -15.85 7.68 10.88
CA GLU A 18 -14.66 6.87 11.23
C GLU A 18 -14.74 5.39 10.84
N PHE A 19 -14.69 5.14 9.53
CA PHE A 19 -14.38 3.83 8.98
C PHE A 19 -12.96 3.38 9.40
N MET A 20 -12.84 2.64 10.51
CA MET A 20 -11.84 1.58 10.58
C MET A 20 -12.36 0.41 9.73
N VAL A 21 -11.93 0.35 8.46
CA VAL A 21 -12.26 -0.77 7.59
C VAL A 21 -11.38 -1.94 7.99
N PHE A 22 -11.90 -2.82 8.84
CA PHE A 22 -11.25 -4.10 9.08
C PHE A 22 -11.18 -4.88 7.76
N PRO A 23 -10.05 -5.52 7.44
CA PRO A 23 -9.93 -6.30 6.22
C PRO A 23 -10.99 -7.41 6.23
N THR A 24 -11.85 -7.39 5.21
CA THR A 24 -12.93 -8.37 5.05
C THR A 24 -12.59 -9.33 3.92
N VAL A 25 -12.87 -10.61 4.16
CA VAL A 25 -12.45 -11.71 3.31
C VAL A 25 -13.68 -12.42 2.75
N ASN A 26 -13.84 -12.38 1.42
CA ASN A 26 -14.81 -13.21 0.72
C ASN A 26 -14.16 -14.55 0.38
N LYS A 27 -14.73 -15.65 0.89
CA LYS A 27 -14.22 -17.01 0.65
C LYS A 27 -14.96 -17.63 -0.54
N LEU A 28 -14.21 -18.07 -1.54
CA LEU A 28 -14.74 -18.90 -2.63
C LEU A 28 -14.54 -20.37 -2.32
N ARG A 29 -15.53 -21.18 -2.70
CA ARG A 29 -15.44 -22.64 -2.63
C ARG A 29 -15.06 -23.15 -4.02
N ILE A 30 -13.86 -23.70 -4.15
CA ILE A 30 -13.39 -24.31 -5.41
C ILE A 30 -13.18 -25.80 -5.13
N GLY A 31 -14.16 -26.62 -5.52
CA GLY A 31 -14.23 -28.03 -5.14
C GLY A 31 -14.35 -28.21 -3.62
N ILE A 32 -13.48 -29.03 -3.03
CA ILE A 32 -13.44 -29.31 -1.57
C ILE A 32 -12.74 -28.19 -0.79
N LYS A 33 -11.87 -27.40 -1.44
CA LYS A 33 -11.03 -26.39 -0.77
C LYS A 33 -11.74 -25.04 -0.70
N ARG A 34 -11.64 -24.38 0.46
CA ARG A 34 -12.00 -22.97 0.63
C ARG A 34 -10.79 -22.12 0.26
N ARG A 35 -10.93 -21.28 -0.75
CA ARG A 35 -9.94 -20.26 -1.12
C ARG A 35 -10.45 -18.87 -0.77
N LEU A 36 -9.54 -17.92 -0.59
CA LEU A 36 -9.94 -16.51 -0.67
C LEU A 36 -10.29 -16.20 -2.13
N GLY A 37 -11.47 -15.63 -2.35
CA GLY A 37 -11.82 -15.09 -3.66
C GLY A 37 -11.43 -13.66 -3.79
N GLU A 38 -11.86 -12.83 -2.84
CA GLU A 38 -11.65 -11.40 -2.86
C GLU A 38 -11.29 -10.88 -1.48
N LEU A 39 -10.30 -9.98 -1.43
CA LEU A 39 -9.89 -9.26 -0.24
C LEU A 39 -10.26 -7.78 -0.38
N ASN A 40 -11.10 -7.30 0.53
CA ASN A 40 -11.36 -5.87 0.73
C ASN A 40 -10.44 -5.36 1.84
N ALA A 41 -9.58 -4.39 1.53
CA ALA A 41 -8.64 -3.84 2.50
C ALA A 41 -8.30 -2.37 2.23
N ASP A 42 -7.85 -1.68 3.28
CA ASP A 42 -7.49 -0.26 3.22
C ASP A 42 -6.28 0.05 2.34
N LYS A 43 -6.16 1.33 1.93
CA LYS A 43 -5.00 1.86 1.18
C LYS A 43 -3.65 1.60 1.85
N ARG A 44 -3.61 1.33 3.16
CA ARG A 44 -2.38 0.98 3.88
C ARG A 44 -1.78 -0.34 3.39
N TYR A 45 -2.60 -1.23 2.85
CA TYR A 45 -2.20 -2.51 2.26
C TYR A 45 -1.81 -2.40 0.79
N ASP A 46 -1.76 -1.19 0.22
CA ASP A 46 -1.35 -0.96 -1.16
C ASP A 46 0.18 -1.07 -1.33
N SER A 47 0.66 -2.31 -1.35
CA SER A 47 2.03 -2.63 -1.74
C SER A 47 2.05 -3.57 -2.93
N ARG A 48 3.02 -3.35 -3.84
CA ARG A 48 3.18 -4.17 -5.05
C ARG A 48 3.55 -5.62 -4.71
N ALA A 49 4.26 -5.85 -3.61
CA ALA A 49 4.60 -7.18 -3.15
C ALA A 49 3.34 -7.91 -2.65
N PHE A 50 2.50 -7.22 -1.85
CA PHE A 50 1.26 -7.78 -1.34
C PHE A 50 0.25 -8.12 -2.44
N ARG A 51 -0.01 -7.20 -3.37
CA ARG A 51 -0.90 -7.48 -4.52
C ARG A 51 -0.40 -8.65 -5.39
N ARG A 52 0.91 -8.76 -5.63
CA ARG A 52 1.49 -9.91 -6.36
C ARG A 52 1.30 -11.24 -5.63
N ASN A 53 1.43 -11.23 -4.30
CA ASN A 53 1.20 -12.41 -3.48
C ASN A 53 -0.26 -12.87 -3.60
N LEU A 54 -1.22 -11.95 -3.47
CA LEU A 54 -2.66 -12.25 -3.64
C LEU A 54 -2.97 -12.86 -5.02
N LEU A 55 -2.45 -12.25 -6.08
CA LEU A 55 -2.61 -12.75 -7.45
C LEU A 55 -2.03 -14.16 -7.63
N LYS A 56 -0.86 -14.45 -7.05
CA LYS A 56 -0.24 -15.78 -7.09
C LYS A 56 -1.14 -16.86 -6.48
N HIS A 57 -1.94 -16.49 -5.47
CA HIS A 57 -2.90 -17.39 -4.83
C HIS A 57 -4.29 -17.42 -5.48
N GLY A 58 -4.50 -16.62 -6.54
CA GLY A 58 -5.79 -16.50 -7.22
C GLY A 58 -6.82 -15.67 -6.45
N THR A 59 -6.36 -14.80 -5.56
CA THR A 59 -7.20 -13.89 -4.77
C THR A 59 -7.23 -12.52 -5.46
N THR A 60 -8.42 -12.03 -5.82
CA THR A 60 -8.61 -10.65 -6.26
C THR A 60 -8.57 -9.70 -5.07
N SER A 61 -8.20 -8.44 -5.30
CA SER A 61 -8.06 -7.46 -4.22
C SER A 61 -8.69 -6.14 -4.59
N ASN A 62 -9.62 -5.67 -3.77
CA ASN A 62 -10.18 -4.33 -3.83
C ASN A 62 -9.47 -3.47 -2.79
N ILE A 63 -8.29 -2.96 -3.17
CA ILE A 63 -7.44 -2.10 -2.33
C ILE A 63 -7.28 -0.76 -3.06
N PRO A 64 -7.63 0.37 -2.44
CA PRO A 64 -7.43 1.68 -3.06
C PRO A 64 -5.94 2.01 -3.19
N GLU A 65 -5.57 2.74 -4.25
CA GLU A 65 -4.19 3.16 -4.48
C GLU A 65 -3.72 4.16 -3.40
N ARG A 66 -2.52 3.93 -2.85
CA ARG A 66 -1.89 4.85 -1.91
C ARG A 66 -1.12 5.91 -2.68
N GLN A 67 -1.56 7.16 -2.55
CA GLN A 67 -0.79 8.33 -2.96
C GLN A 67 0.55 8.37 -2.21
N ARG A 68 1.64 8.05 -2.91
CA ARG A 68 3.00 8.11 -2.36
C ARG A 68 3.51 9.52 -2.52
N LYS A 69 3.71 10.26 -1.41
CA LYS A 69 4.54 11.46 -1.45
C LYS A 69 5.93 11.01 -1.88
N SER A 70 6.30 11.33 -3.11
CA SER A 70 7.62 11.06 -3.65
C SER A 70 8.63 11.89 -2.86
N HIS A 71 9.13 11.33 -1.75
CA HIS A 71 10.36 11.82 -1.10
C HIS A 71 11.59 11.42 -1.93
N ARG A 72 11.48 11.45 -3.26
CA ARG A 72 12.64 11.29 -4.12
C ARG A 72 13.50 12.51 -3.86
N ARG A 73 14.52 12.33 -3.03
CA ARG A 73 15.60 13.29 -2.84
C ARG A 73 16.05 13.67 -4.24
N GLN A 74 15.93 14.94 -4.58
CA GLN A 74 16.41 15.44 -5.87
C GLN A 74 17.93 15.32 -5.85
N HIS A 75 18.45 14.21 -6.37
CA HIS A 75 19.86 13.99 -6.58
C HIS A 75 20.20 14.54 -7.96
N GLY A 76 20.49 15.83 -8.01
CA GLY A 76 20.90 16.52 -9.23
C GLY A 76 21.46 17.90 -8.93
N PRO A 77 22.18 18.51 -9.87
CA PRO A 77 22.58 19.91 -9.78
C PRO A 77 21.34 20.79 -9.60
N HIS A 78 21.46 21.85 -8.78
CA HIS A 78 20.44 22.89 -8.73
C HIS A 78 20.30 23.52 -10.13
N ALA A 79 19.12 24.00 -10.48
CA ALA A 79 18.77 24.44 -11.84
C ALA A 79 19.75 25.49 -12.45
N HIS A 80 20.49 26.22 -11.63
CA HIS A 80 21.44 27.26 -12.06
C HIS A 80 22.90 26.94 -11.71
N MET A 81 23.20 25.73 -11.23
CA MET A 81 24.56 25.32 -10.90
C MET A 81 25.19 24.60 -12.08
N ASP A 82 26.36 25.07 -12.50
CA ASP A 82 27.14 24.41 -13.54
C ASP A 82 27.59 23.01 -13.08
N LYS A 83 27.68 22.07 -14.01
CA LYS A 83 27.99 20.65 -13.73
C LYS A 83 29.35 20.50 -13.07
N ASP A 84 30.33 21.29 -13.50
CA ASP A 84 31.69 21.22 -12.97
C ASP A 84 31.78 21.81 -11.56
N GLN A 85 31.04 22.89 -11.30
CA GLN A 85 30.90 23.44 -9.95
C GLN A 85 30.19 22.45 -9.01
N PHE A 86 29.16 21.74 -9.48
CA PHE A 86 28.46 20.72 -8.68
C PHE A 86 29.37 19.53 -8.31
N LYS A 87 30.20 19.07 -9.25
CA LYS A 87 31.19 18.01 -9.00
C LYS A 87 32.26 18.46 -8.00
N PHE A 88 32.81 19.67 -8.18
CA PHE A 88 33.82 20.22 -7.30
C PHE A 88 33.29 20.45 -5.88
N ARG A 89 32.05 20.95 -5.75
CA ARG A 89 31.35 21.09 -4.47
C ARG A 89 31.28 19.77 -3.71
N THR A 90 30.92 18.68 -4.39
CA THR A 90 30.82 17.35 -3.78
C THR A 90 32.16 16.88 -3.21
N PHE A 91 33.27 17.18 -3.91
CA PHE A 91 34.62 16.89 -3.44
C PHE A 91 34.99 17.69 -2.18
N VAL A 92 34.74 19.01 -2.20
CA VAL A 92 35.04 19.92 -1.08
C VAL A 92 34.20 19.58 0.16
N GLU A 93 32.89 19.35 0.00
CA GLU A 93 31.99 18.98 1.10
C GLU A 93 32.43 17.68 1.79
N ARG A 94 32.92 16.71 1.01
CA ARG A 94 33.40 15.43 1.54
C ARG A 94 34.72 15.58 2.31
N ALA A 95 35.63 16.42 1.83
CA ALA A 95 36.88 16.75 2.52
C ALA A 95 36.62 17.50 3.84
N ILE A 96 35.71 18.49 3.83
CA ILE A 96 35.30 19.21 5.04
C ILE A 96 34.63 18.27 6.03
N ALA A 97 33.76 17.36 5.57
CA ALA A 97 33.12 16.38 6.44
C ALA A 97 34.12 15.44 7.12
N TRP A 98 35.18 15.05 6.42
CA TRP A 98 36.29 14.28 7.02
C TRP A 98 37.04 15.08 8.08
N LEU A 99 37.32 16.36 7.83
CA LEU A 99 37.99 17.24 8.78
C LEU A 99 37.15 17.57 10.02
N LYS A 100 35.82 17.63 9.88
CA LYS A 100 34.87 17.88 10.99
C LYS A 100 34.44 16.61 11.72
N GLY A 101 34.68 15.44 11.12
CA GLY A 101 34.33 14.14 11.69
C GLY A 101 35.43 13.51 12.54
N ASN A 102 36.63 14.10 12.51
CA ASN A 102 37.71 13.92 13.49
C ASN A 102 37.63 15.03 14.53
#